data_AF-A0A2V6ABN2-F1
#
_entry.id   AF-A0A2V6ABN2-F1
#
_cell.length_a   1.000
_cell.length_b   1.000
_cell.length_c   1.000
_cell.angle_alpha   90.00
_cell.angle_beta   90.00
_cell.angle_gamma   90.00
#
_symmetry.space_group_name_H-M   'P 1'
#
loop_
_entity.id
_entity.type
_entity.pdbx_description
1 polymer ?
#
loop_
_entity_poly.entity_id
_entity_poly.type
_entity_poly.pdbx_seq_one_letter_code
_entity_poly.pdbx_strand_id
1 'polypeptide(L)'
;MPSPIRILTAVPICDGHDSAINTINLEFIRHGIEVIYLGYHRSVGDIVRAAIQEDVGAIGISSYNGGHVEFFAEVVDLLRKHGADDIKVFGGGGGTITHDDVTAMRRKGVDQIFFAGTALSEMAGYVREHYGRPRKKRSPSKLRDIALARELTEVEDSYASRKRSTSNAQRPTSKGKIRNPQSAIRDPRVIGLTGPGGAGKTTLIDELVLRYLSSEGKGRIAILSHDPSVIGEGALLGDRATMINSQDDRVFMRSMATRGQAGGLSPATHDCLALLAQSDFDYVIIETVGTGQEAMPFQKNGIVDLTVLVMNPDYGSRLQLQKIVMLDLADIVVVNKSDLQRARTAHTEIEQRLEQNRRAQRLIDTVAKRHRDPGVDRLFDLISGKSVAAVYDRRNKKIRRS
;
A
#
# COMPACT_ATOMS: atom_id res chain seq x y z
N MET A 1 -18.63 -4.14 15.48
CA MET A 1 -17.38 -4.45 16.21
C MET A 1 -16.64 -3.13 16.42
N PRO A 2 -15.82 -2.98 17.47
CA PRO A 2 -14.90 -1.84 17.56
C PRO A 2 -14.02 -1.78 16.29
N SER A 3 -13.55 -0.58 15.93
CA SER A 3 -12.59 -0.41 14.83
C SER A 3 -11.40 -1.34 15.02
N PRO A 4 -10.93 -2.01 13.96
CA PRO A 4 -9.81 -2.92 14.07
C PRO A 4 -8.55 -2.18 14.53
N ILE A 5 -7.80 -2.82 15.40
CA ILE A 5 -6.56 -2.25 15.96
C ILE A 5 -5.51 -2.33 14.87
N ARG A 6 -4.95 -1.19 14.48
CA ARG A 6 -3.85 -1.13 13.51
C ARG A 6 -2.54 -0.89 14.23
N ILE A 7 -1.57 -1.78 14.01
CA ILE A 7 -0.19 -1.59 14.47
C ILE A 7 0.77 -1.71 13.29
N LEU A 8 1.92 -1.08 13.41
CA LEU A 8 3.03 -1.26 12.47
C LEU A 8 4.11 -2.10 13.14
N THR A 9 4.68 -3.08 12.44
CA THR A 9 5.85 -3.82 12.93
C THR A 9 7.03 -3.74 11.97
N ALA A 10 8.23 -3.61 12.53
CA ALA A 10 9.46 -3.44 11.76
C ALA A 10 10.67 -4.01 12.49
N VAL A 11 11.71 -4.35 11.73
CA VAL A 11 13.05 -4.68 12.24
C VAL A 11 14.03 -3.55 11.85
N PRO A 12 14.82 -3.01 12.79
CA PRO A 12 15.72 -1.88 12.56
C PRO A 12 16.75 -2.08 11.43
N ILE A 13 17.36 -0.97 11.04
CA ILE A 13 18.50 -0.96 10.13
C ILE A 13 19.64 -1.83 10.69
N CYS A 14 20.36 -2.50 9.79
CA CYS A 14 21.44 -3.44 10.15
C CYS A 14 21.00 -4.64 11.00
N ASP A 15 19.69 -4.86 11.18
CA ASP A 15 19.15 -6.07 11.82
C ASP A 15 18.33 -6.89 10.81
N GLY A 16 18.70 -8.16 10.68
CA GLY A 16 18.10 -9.14 9.77
C GLY A 16 17.28 -10.21 10.50
N HIS A 17 17.16 -10.13 11.83
CA HIS A 17 16.43 -11.12 12.62
C HIS A 17 14.92 -10.89 12.57
N ASP A 18 14.30 -11.35 11.48
CA ASP A 18 12.86 -11.18 11.25
C ASP A 18 12.01 -12.38 11.71
N SER A 19 12.64 -13.48 12.10
CA SER A 19 11.94 -14.72 12.46
C SER A 19 11.00 -14.54 13.67
N ALA A 20 11.46 -13.82 14.70
CA ALA A 20 10.66 -13.55 15.89
C ALA A 20 9.44 -12.67 15.58
N ILE A 21 9.65 -11.57 14.85
CA ILE A 21 8.56 -10.64 14.53
C ILE A 21 7.52 -11.28 13.61
N ASN A 22 7.93 -12.17 12.69
CA ASN A 22 7.01 -12.90 11.84
C ASN A 22 6.07 -13.79 12.67
N THR A 23 6.58 -14.49 13.68
CA THR A 23 5.74 -15.30 14.57
C THR A 23 4.82 -14.44 15.44
N ILE A 24 5.33 -13.33 15.98
CA ILE A 24 4.54 -12.38 16.77
C ILE A 24 3.40 -11.78 15.93
N ASN A 25 3.68 -11.39 14.69
CA ASN A 25 2.67 -10.85 13.77
C ASN A 25 1.53 -11.84 13.51
N LEU A 26 1.84 -13.12 13.32
CA LEU A 26 0.83 -14.17 13.15
C LEU A 26 -0.06 -14.31 14.38
N GLU A 27 0.50 -14.19 15.59
CA GLU A 27 -0.30 -14.19 16.81
C GLU A 27 -1.20 -12.94 16.87
N PHE A 28 -0.68 -11.75 16.59
CA PHE A 28 -1.50 -10.53 16.59
C PHE A 28 -2.71 -10.63 15.66
N ILE A 29 -2.53 -11.20 14.46
CA ILE A 29 -3.61 -11.41 13.49
C ILE A 29 -4.70 -12.32 14.06
N ARG A 30 -4.32 -13.40 14.75
CA ARG A 30 -5.26 -14.32 15.41
C ARG A 30 -6.10 -13.63 16.50
N HIS A 31 -5.60 -12.52 17.06
CA HIS A 31 -6.31 -11.71 18.05
C HIS A 31 -7.04 -10.49 17.46
N GLY A 32 -7.24 -10.46 16.13
CA GLY A 32 -8.05 -9.42 15.49
C GLY A 32 -7.30 -8.12 15.20
N ILE A 33 -5.97 -8.14 15.20
CA ILE A 33 -5.12 -6.96 14.98
C ILE A 33 -4.71 -6.90 13.51
N GLU A 34 -4.91 -5.73 12.87
CA GLU A 34 -4.36 -5.41 11.56
C GLU A 34 -2.90 -4.98 11.71
N VAL A 35 -1.99 -5.78 11.15
CA VAL A 35 -0.53 -5.59 11.25
C VAL A 35 0.01 -5.10 9.92
N ILE A 36 0.52 -3.87 9.89
CA ILE A 36 1.31 -3.35 8.79
C ILE A 36 2.75 -3.80 9.00
N TYR A 37 3.20 -4.79 8.23
CA TYR A 37 4.58 -5.26 8.33
C TYR A 37 5.47 -4.51 7.37
N LEU A 38 6.54 -3.88 7.87
CA LEU A 38 7.53 -3.20 7.03
C LEU A 38 8.68 -4.08 6.59
N GLY A 39 8.84 -5.29 7.14
CA GLY A 39 10.05 -6.07 6.91
C GLY A 39 11.23 -5.61 7.77
N TYR A 40 12.43 -6.01 7.35
CA TYR A 40 13.67 -5.75 8.04
C TYR A 40 14.55 -4.70 7.34
N HIS A 41 15.63 -4.29 8.01
CA HIS A 41 16.50 -3.20 7.58
C HIS A 41 15.78 -1.86 7.36
N ARG A 42 14.98 -1.43 8.34
CA ARG A 42 14.23 -0.16 8.26
C ARG A 42 14.86 0.96 9.06
N SER A 43 15.00 2.12 8.44
CA SER A 43 15.46 3.34 9.12
C SER A 43 14.35 3.91 10.01
N VAL A 44 14.73 4.75 10.97
CA VAL A 44 13.78 5.47 11.84
C VAL A 44 12.81 6.31 11.02
N GLY A 45 13.31 6.99 9.98
CA GLY A 45 12.49 7.81 9.08
C GLY A 45 11.42 7.01 8.36
N ASP A 46 11.76 5.82 7.83
CA ASP A 46 10.82 4.95 7.12
C ASP A 46 9.72 4.43 8.06
N ILE A 47 10.12 3.99 9.25
CA ILE A 47 9.19 3.50 10.27
C ILE A 47 8.18 4.59 10.67
N VAL A 48 8.66 5.80 10.97
CA VAL A 48 7.82 6.91 11.42
C VAL A 48 6.92 7.41 10.28
N ARG A 49 7.44 7.54 9.06
CA ARG A 49 6.66 7.94 7.88
C ARG A 49 5.52 6.95 7.64
N ALA A 50 5.83 5.66 7.59
CA ALA A 50 4.82 4.63 7.37
C ALA A 50 3.78 4.61 8.51
N ALA A 51 4.21 4.71 9.77
CA ALA A 51 3.30 4.73 10.91
C ALA A 51 2.30 5.90 10.87
N ILE A 52 2.77 7.07 10.43
CA ILE A 52 1.94 8.27 10.25
C ILE A 52 0.93 8.07 9.11
N GLN A 53 1.39 7.65 7.92
CA GLN A 53 0.52 7.46 6.76
C GLN A 53 -0.53 6.36 6.99
N GLU A 54 -0.14 5.32 7.73
CA GLU A 54 -1.01 4.23 8.14
C GLU A 54 -1.88 4.53 9.35
N ASP A 55 -1.68 5.69 9.97
CA ASP A 55 -2.34 6.14 11.20
C ASP A 55 -2.47 4.98 12.20
N VAL A 56 -1.35 4.37 12.58
CA VAL A 56 -1.32 3.20 13.48
C VAL A 56 -1.40 3.60 14.95
N GLY A 57 -1.96 2.73 15.79
CA GLY A 57 -2.06 2.96 17.23
C GLY A 57 -0.71 2.79 17.93
N ALA A 58 0.11 1.88 17.41
CA ALA A 58 1.42 1.61 17.94
C ALA A 58 2.39 1.07 16.88
N ILE A 59 3.68 1.23 17.15
CA ILE A 59 4.82 0.69 16.41
C ILE A 59 5.49 -0.37 17.29
N GLY A 60 5.55 -1.61 16.80
CA GLY A 60 6.30 -2.71 17.39
C GLY A 60 7.65 -2.90 16.71
N ILE A 61 8.74 -2.76 17.45
CA ILE A 61 10.10 -2.92 16.93
C ILE A 61 10.74 -4.19 17.51
N SER A 62 11.28 -5.04 16.64
CA SER A 62 12.04 -6.23 17.02
C SER A 62 13.53 -5.97 16.78
N SER A 63 14.36 -5.94 17.83
CA SER A 63 15.77 -5.50 17.76
C SER A 63 16.71 -6.47 18.47
N TYR A 64 17.59 -7.14 17.73
CA TYR A 64 18.52 -8.17 18.20
C TYR A 64 20.00 -7.79 18.03
N ASN A 65 20.32 -6.70 17.32
CA ASN A 65 21.71 -6.33 17.00
C ASN A 65 22.30 -5.18 17.85
N GLY A 66 21.64 -4.78 18.95
CA GLY A 66 22.08 -3.69 19.81
C GLY A 66 21.72 -2.28 19.28
N GLY A 67 22.11 -1.22 20.00
CA GLY A 67 21.74 0.16 19.69
C GLY A 67 20.24 0.47 19.87
N HIS A 68 19.51 -0.43 20.53
CA HIS A 68 18.06 -0.34 20.73
C HIS A 68 17.64 0.86 21.56
N VAL A 69 18.43 1.28 22.55
CA VAL A 69 18.08 2.43 23.40
C VAL A 69 18.04 3.72 22.58
N GLU A 70 19.03 3.93 21.72
CA GLU A 70 19.11 5.09 20.82
C GLU A 70 18.04 5.00 19.73
N PHE A 71 17.92 3.83 19.08
CA PHE A 71 16.99 3.64 17.97
C PHE A 71 15.53 3.90 18.38
N PHE A 72 15.07 3.29 19.49
CA PHE A 72 13.71 3.50 19.97
C PHE A 72 13.47 4.94 20.41
N ALA A 73 14.47 5.56 21.06
CA ALA A 73 14.36 6.95 21.46
C ALA A 73 14.22 7.89 20.26
N GLU A 74 14.98 7.64 19.20
CA GLU A 74 14.91 8.42 17.96
C GLU A 74 13.54 8.28 17.28
N VAL A 75 12.96 7.07 17.26
CA VAL A 75 11.58 6.85 16.76
C VAL A 75 10.58 7.68 17.55
N VAL A 76 10.64 7.64 18.88
CA VAL A 76 9.74 8.41 19.76
C VAL A 76 9.92 9.92 19.53
N ASP A 77 11.16 10.40 19.48
CA ASP A 77 11.44 11.82 19.28
C ASP A 77 11.02 12.31 17.89
N LEU A 78 11.20 11.49 16.86
CA LEU A 78 10.78 11.83 15.50
C LEU A 78 9.25 11.84 15.35
N LEU A 79 8.53 10.92 15.99
CA LEU A 79 7.06 10.97 16.11
C LEU A 79 6.61 12.28 16.78
N ARG A 80 7.26 12.64 17.89
CA ARG A 80 6.95 13.87 18.64
C ARG A 80 7.21 15.12 17.81
N LYS A 81 8.32 15.17 17.06
CA LYS A 81 8.64 16.25 16.10
C LYS A 81 7.59 16.39 14.99
N HIS A 82 7.01 15.29 14.56
CA HIS A 82 5.94 15.27 13.55
C HIS A 82 4.53 15.40 14.16
N GLY A 83 4.37 15.66 15.46
CA GLY A 83 3.05 15.81 16.09
C GLY A 83 2.20 14.53 16.05
N ALA A 84 2.86 13.37 16.06
CA ALA A 84 2.26 12.03 16.12
C ALA A 84 2.61 11.32 17.44
N ASP A 85 2.65 12.08 18.54
CA ASP A 85 2.95 11.62 19.89
C ASP A 85 1.89 10.68 20.49
N ASP A 86 0.75 10.57 19.82
CA ASP A 86 -0.30 9.63 20.14
C ASP A 86 0.00 8.19 19.67
N ILE A 87 0.95 8.00 18.75
CA ILE A 87 1.42 6.68 18.33
C ILE A 87 2.39 6.13 19.37
N LYS A 88 2.06 4.97 19.98
CA LYS A 88 2.91 4.34 20.99
C LYS A 88 4.03 3.52 20.37
N VAL A 89 5.15 3.37 21.07
CA VAL A 89 6.28 2.56 20.62
C VAL A 89 6.50 1.43 21.63
N PHE A 90 6.47 0.20 21.16
CA PHE A 90 6.78 -0.99 21.94
C PHE A 90 7.77 -1.88 21.19
N GLY A 91 8.28 -2.91 21.84
CA GLY A 91 9.16 -3.85 21.16
C GLY A 91 9.72 -4.96 22.01
N GLY A 92 10.75 -5.61 21.49
CA GLY A 92 11.48 -6.67 22.16
C GLY A 92 12.79 -6.99 21.42
N GLY A 93 13.67 -7.72 22.08
CA GLY A 93 14.98 -8.08 21.53
C GLY A 93 15.58 -9.35 22.11
N GLY A 94 14.72 -10.21 22.67
CA GLY A 94 15.15 -11.39 23.41
C GLY A 94 16.05 -11.02 24.59
N GLY A 95 17.23 -11.65 24.67
CA GLY A 95 18.24 -11.37 25.69
C GLY A 95 19.12 -10.15 25.42
N THR A 96 18.95 -9.47 24.29
CA THR A 96 19.78 -8.32 23.89
C THR A 96 19.45 -7.06 24.69
N ILE A 97 18.17 -6.90 25.06
CA ILE A 97 17.69 -5.74 25.81
C ILE A 97 17.70 -6.08 27.30
N THR A 98 18.46 -5.31 28.09
CA THR A 98 18.58 -5.49 29.54
C THR A 98 17.50 -4.71 30.30
N HIS A 99 17.34 -5.00 31.61
CA HIS A 99 16.39 -4.25 32.45
C HIS A 99 16.78 -2.77 32.62
N ASP A 100 18.09 -2.47 32.63
CA ASP A 100 18.60 -1.10 32.69
C ASP A 100 18.27 -0.35 31.39
N ASP A 101 18.41 -1.01 30.24
CA ASP A 101 18.01 -0.46 28.94
C ASP A 101 16.52 -0.11 28.93
N VAL A 102 15.65 -1.02 29.41
CA VAL A 102 14.20 -0.76 29.48
C VAL A 102 13.90 0.46 30.35
N THR A 103 14.61 0.62 31.47
CA THR A 103 14.46 1.80 32.34
C THR A 103 14.83 3.08 31.59
N ALA A 104 15.93 3.08 30.84
CA ALA A 104 16.36 4.20 30.01
C ALA A 104 15.35 4.49 28.87
N MET A 105 14.89 3.46 28.18
CA MET A 105 13.92 3.55 27.08
C MET A 105 12.57 4.12 27.54
N ARG A 106 12.06 3.66 28.69
CA ARG A 106 10.82 4.18 29.29
C ARG A 106 10.92 5.66 29.62
N ARG A 107 12.05 6.10 30.18
CA ARG A 107 12.30 7.54 30.45
C ARG A 107 12.28 8.38 29.17
N LYS A 108 12.67 7.80 28.03
CA LYS A 108 12.65 8.46 26.72
C LYS A 108 11.28 8.37 26.01
N GLY A 109 10.31 7.65 26.58
CA GLY A 109 8.93 7.59 26.11
C GLY A 109 8.53 6.30 25.39
N VAL A 110 9.36 5.25 25.45
CA VAL A 110 8.97 3.91 24.99
C VAL A 110 7.91 3.33 25.94
N ASP A 111 6.84 2.80 25.39
CA ASP A 111 5.64 2.38 26.13
C ASP A 111 5.82 1.02 26.80
N GLN A 112 6.32 0.02 26.07
CA GLN A 112 6.48 -1.35 26.57
C GLN A 112 7.63 -2.09 25.89
N ILE A 113 8.40 -2.86 26.66
CA ILE A 113 9.37 -3.83 26.14
C ILE A 113 9.01 -5.22 26.67
N PHE A 114 8.95 -6.18 25.76
CA PHE A 114 8.71 -7.59 26.06
C PHE A 114 10.04 -8.35 26.08
N PHE A 115 10.24 -9.14 27.12
CA PHE A 115 11.46 -9.92 27.32
C PHE A 115 11.33 -11.32 26.73
N ALA A 116 12.46 -12.01 26.58
CA ALA A 116 12.46 -13.43 26.25
C ALA A 116 11.59 -14.21 27.25
N GLY A 117 10.70 -15.06 26.74
CA GLY A 117 9.79 -15.88 27.55
C GLY A 117 8.40 -15.30 27.77
N THR A 118 8.12 -14.03 27.41
CA THR A 118 6.75 -13.52 27.40
C THR A 118 5.87 -14.34 26.44
N ALA A 119 4.69 -14.77 26.90
CA ALA A 119 3.77 -15.54 26.06
C ALA A 119 3.21 -14.66 24.92
N LEU A 120 3.14 -15.21 23.70
CA LEU A 120 2.64 -14.46 22.54
C LEU A 120 1.19 -13.96 22.76
N SER A 121 0.36 -14.76 23.44
CA SER A 121 -1.01 -14.39 23.81
C SER A 121 -1.08 -13.24 24.81
N GLU A 122 -0.11 -13.15 25.72
CA GLU A 122 0.04 -12.03 26.66
C GLU A 122 0.40 -10.75 25.90
N MET A 123 1.35 -10.82 24.96
CA MET A 123 1.71 -9.68 24.10
C MET A 123 0.50 -9.19 23.29
N ALA A 124 -0.26 -10.11 22.69
CA ALA A 124 -1.46 -9.77 21.92
C ALA A 124 -2.56 -9.16 22.80
N GLY A 125 -2.76 -9.71 24.01
CA GLY A 125 -3.67 -9.17 25.02
C GLY A 125 -3.31 -7.74 25.40
N TYR A 126 -2.02 -7.48 25.66
CA TYR A 126 -1.50 -6.14 25.98
C TYR A 126 -1.77 -5.16 24.84
N VAL A 127 -1.41 -5.51 23.60
CA VAL A 127 -1.66 -4.66 22.42
C VAL A 127 -3.13 -4.32 22.30
N ARG A 128 -4.01 -5.31 22.51
CA ARG A 128 -5.46 -5.11 22.41
C ARG A 128 -6.00 -4.16 23.48
N GLU A 129 -5.58 -4.34 24.72
CA GLU A 129 -6.07 -3.55 25.85
C GLU A 129 -5.53 -2.12 25.86
N HIS A 130 -4.25 -1.94 25.50
CA HIS A 130 -3.55 -0.66 25.60
C HIS A 130 -3.67 0.17 24.32
N TYR A 131 -3.63 -0.47 23.15
CA TYR A 131 -3.63 0.22 21.85
C TYR A 131 -4.96 0.09 21.09
N GLY A 132 -5.88 -0.76 21.56
CA GLY A 132 -7.21 -0.94 20.96
C GLY A 132 -8.30 0.00 21.47
N ARG A 133 -7.96 0.93 22.36
CA ARG A 133 -8.93 1.88 22.89
C ARG A 133 -9.37 2.85 21.78
N PRO A 134 -10.67 3.23 21.72
CA PRO A 134 -11.13 4.24 20.79
C PRO A 134 -10.28 5.50 20.93
N ARG A 135 -9.73 5.97 19.82
CA ARG A 135 -8.92 7.18 19.81
C ARG A 135 -9.80 8.35 20.25
N LYS A 136 -9.32 9.12 21.24
CA LYS A 136 -9.98 10.39 21.60
C LYS A 136 -10.08 11.26 20.35
N LYS A 137 -11.13 12.07 20.24
CA LYS A 137 -11.29 13.06 19.17
C LYS A 137 -9.99 13.86 19.06
N ARG A 138 -9.24 13.64 17.97
CA ARG A 138 -7.93 14.25 17.78
C ARG A 138 -8.13 15.68 17.30
N SER A 139 -7.26 16.60 17.72
CA SER A 139 -7.25 17.94 17.15
C SER A 139 -6.89 17.86 15.65
N PRO A 140 -7.48 18.72 14.79
CA PRO A 140 -7.06 18.83 13.40
C PRO A 140 -5.55 19.07 13.33
N SER A 141 -4.84 18.22 12.58
CA SER A 141 -3.40 18.43 12.35
C SER A 141 -3.21 19.37 11.18
N LYS A 142 -2.24 20.28 11.30
CA LYS A 142 -1.81 21.12 10.16
C LYS A 142 -0.87 20.36 9.22
N LEU A 143 -0.33 19.22 9.66
CA LEU A 143 0.53 18.38 8.85
C LEU A 143 -0.32 17.52 7.91
N ARG A 144 -0.10 17.74 6.62
CA ARG A 144 -0.93 17.23 5.54
C ARG A 144 -1.13 15.71 5.57
N ASP A 145 -0.06 14.95 5.76
CA ASP A 145 -0.12 13.48 5.75
C ASP A 145 -0.86 12.92 6.97
N ILE A 146 -0.71 13.57 8.13
CA ILE A 146 -1.45 13.20 9.34
C ILE A 146 -2.94 13.48 9.18
N ALA A 147 -3.29 14.65 8.63
CA ALA A 147 -4.68 15.01 8.39
C ALA A 147 -5.33 14.01 7.43
N LEU A 148 -4.69 13.75 6.29
CA LEU A 148 -5.18 12.79 5.29
C LEU A 148 -5.30 11.37 5.84
N ALA A 149 -4.28 10.87 6.55
CA ALA A 149 -4.31 9.52 7.12
C ALA A 149 -5.43 9.35 8.15
N ARG A 150 -5.70 10.38 8.97
CA ARG A 150 -6.80 10.38 9.94
C ARG A 150 -8.16 10.39 9.26
N GLU A 151 -8.36 11.21 8.22
CA GLU A 151 -9.60 11.22 7.43
C GLU A 151 -9.87 9.85 6.78
N LEU A 152 -8.83 9.20 6.23
CA LEU A 152 -8.94 7.85 5.69
C LEU A 152 -9.35 6.83 6.77
N THR A 153 -8.74 6.90 7.97
CA THR A 153 -9.14 6.06 9.12
C THR A 153 -10.61 6.28 9.50
N GLU A 154 -11.08 7.52 9.55
CA GLU A 154 -12.48 7.83 9.88
C GLU A 154 -13.46 7.24 8.86
N VAL A 155 -13.11 7.29 7.57
CA VAL A 155 -13.87 6.61 6.52
C VAL A 155 -13.88 5.11 6.78
N GLU A 156 -12.72 4.46 6.95
CA GLU A 156 -12.62 3.01 7.18
C GLU A 156 -13.40 2.52 8.40
N ASP A 157 -13.38 3.30 9.48
CA ASP A 157 -14.09 3.03 10.73
C ASP A 157 -15.61 3.18 10.58
N SER A 158 -16.07 4.14 9.76
CA SER A 158 -17.49 4.28 9.45
C SER A 158 -18.06 3.01 8.79
N TYR A 159 -17.26 2.33 7.96
CA TYR A 159 -17.66 1.06 7.33
C TYR A 159 -17.58 -0.14 8.29
N ALA A 160 -16.67 -0.11 9.28
CA ALA A 160 -16.61 -1.13 10.33
C ALA A 160 -17.81 -1.05 11.28
N SER A 161 -18.26 0.16 11.61
CA SER A 161 -19.35 0.44 12.55
C SER A 161 -20.75 0.29 11.95
N ARG A 162 -20.95 0.64 10.66
CA ARG A 162 -22.25 0.57 9.95
C ARG A 162 -22.85 -0.83 9.82
N LYS A 163 -22.10 -1.91 10.07
CA LYS A 163 -22.63 -3.30 10.10
C LYS A 163 -23.63 -3.59 11.24
N ARG A 164 -24.00 -2.61 12.08
CA ARG A 164 -25.04 -2.73 13.13
C ARG A 164 -26.42 -2.19 12.76
N SER A 165 -26.58 -1.49 11.63
CA SER A 165 -27.88 -1.05 11.14
C SER A 165 -28.20 -1.80 9.85
N THR A 166 -29.06 -2.80 9.97
CA THR A 166 -29.92 -3.20 8.86
C THR A 166 -30.81 -2.01 8.49
N SER A 167 -31.12 -1.92 7.19
CA SER A 167 -32.05 -1.01 6.52
C SER A 167 -31.53 0.39 6.11
N ASN A 168 -31.50 0.59 4.79
CA ASN A 168 -31.96 1.80 4.09
C ASN A 168 -31.54 3.20 4.58
N ALA A 169 -30.37 3.37 5.19
CA ALA A 169 -29.74 4.69 5.20
C ALA A 169 -29.27 4.99 3.77
N GLN A 170 -30.00 5.87 3.07
CA GLN A 170 -29.60 6.44 1.79
C GLN A 170 -28.11 6.72 1.83
N ARG A 171 -27.35 6.07 0.93
CA ARG A 171 -25.99 6.49 0.59
C ARG A 171 -26.05 8.01 0.45
N PRO A 172 -25.18 8.81 1.10
CA PRO A 172 -24.96 10.14 0.61
C PRO A 172 -24.42 9.92 -0.80
N THR A 173 -25.31 9.96 -1.78
CA THR A 173 -24.90 10.02 -3.16
C THR A 173 -24.24 11.38 -3.26
N SER A 174 -22.92 11.42 -3.18
CA SER A 174 -22.13 12.36 -3.97
C SER A 174 -22.37 12.01 -5.45
N LYS A 175 -23.63 12.13 -5.88
CA LYS A 175 -24.05 12.18 -7.28
C LYS A 175 -23.54 13.51 -7.78
N GLY A 176 -22.30 13.47 -8.21
CA GLY A 176 -21.59 14.64 -8.69
C GLY A 176 -20.12 14.37 -8.55
N LYS A 177 -19.43 14.27 -9.69
CA LYS A 177 -18.12 14.88 -9.78
C LYS A 177 -18.30 16.32 -9.30
N ILE A 178 -18.12 16.60 -8.02
CA ILE A 178 -17.86 17.95 -7.55
C ILE A 178 -16.42 18.23 -7.97
N ARG A 179 -16.23 18.34 -9.29
CA ARG A 179 -15.09 19.03 -9.87
C ARG A 179 -15.21 20.41 -9.31
N ASN A 180 -14.23 20.86 -8.55
CA ASN A 180 -14.20 22.23 -8.09
C ASN A 180 -13.64 23.07 -9.26
N PRO A 181 -14.46 23.76 -10.06
CA PRO A 181 -13.97 24.52 -11.22
C PRO A 181 -13.07 25.70 -10.81
N GLN A 182 -12.97 26.01 -9.52
CA GLN A 182 -12.14 27.08 -8.95
C GLN A 182 -10.83 26.56 -8.32
N SER A 183 -10.57 25.25 -8.37
CA SER A 183 -9.31 24.66 -7.93
C SER A 183 -8.21 24.91 -8.96
N ALA A 184 -7.17 25.66 -8.60
CA ALA A 184 -5.93 25.74 -9.38
C ALA A 184 -5.12 24.41 -9.34
N ILE A 185 -5.56 23.44 -8.52
CA ILE A 185 -4.97 22.11 -8.39
C ILE A 185 -5.61 21.22 -9.47
N ARG A 186 -4.79 20.61 -10.33
CA ARG A 186 -5.25 19.61 -11.31
C ARG A 186 -5.77 18.40 -10.56
N ASP A 187 -6.94 17.88 -10.97
CA ASP A 187 -7.45 16.61 -10.45
C ASP A 187 -6.38 15.50 -10.69
N PRO A 188 -6.01 14.71 -9.66
CA PRO A 188 -5.10 13.58 -9.84
C PRO A 188 -5.67 12.57 -10.81
N ARG A 189 -4.80 11.93 -11.60
CA ARG A 189 -5.19 10.79 -12.44
C ARG A 189 -5.21 9.52 -11.61
N VAL A 190 -6.36 8.85 -11.53
CA VAL A 190 -6.55 7.63 -10.75
C VAL A 190 -6.32 6.39 -11.61
N ILE A 191 -5.36 5.55 -11.22
CA ILE A 191 -4.92 4.37 -11.99
C ILE A 191 -5.16 3.12 -11.17
N GLY A 192 -6.00 2.22 -11.68
CA GLY A 192 -6.29 0.94 -11.04
C GLY A 192 -5.45 -0.19 -11.60
N LEU A 193 -4.68 -0.87 -10.74
CA LEU A 193 -3.93 -2.07 -11.09
C LEU A 193 -4.60 -3.30 -10.48
N THR A 194 -4.90 -4.27 -11.33
CA THR A 194 -5.49 -5.56 -10.95
C THR A 194 -4.78 -6.72 -11.65
N GLY A 195 -5.01 -7.95 -11.20
CA GLY A 195 -4.39 -9.15 -11.74
C GLY A 195 -4.22 -10.26 -10.71
N PRO A 196 -3.91 -11.48 -11.15
CA PRO A 196 -3.77 -12.64 -10.27
C PRO A 196 -2.66 -12.45 -9.22
N GLY A 197 -2.76 -13.22 -8.13
CA GLY A 197 -1.70 -13.30 -7.12
C GLY A 197 -0.37 -13.71 -7.74
N GLY A 198 0.73 -13.06 -7.32
CA GLY A 198 2.05 -13.37 -7.83
C GLY A 198 2.38 -12.80 -9.23
N ALA A 199 1.47 -12.07 -9.89
CA ALA A 199 1.77 -11.40 -11.17
C ALA A 199 2.84 -10.28 -11.05
N GLY A 200 3.12 -9.81 -9.83
CA GLY A 200 4.10 -8.76 -9.55
C GLY A 200 3.54 -7.34 -9.64
N LYS A 201 2.27 -7.15 -9.25
CA LYS A 201 1.59 -5.84 -9.20
C LYS A 201 2.31 -4.85 -8.29
N THR A 202 2.50 -5.21 -7.02
CA THR A 202 3.22 -4.42 -6.01
C THR A 202 4.61 -4.00 -6.48
N THR A 203 5.39 -4.94 -7.04
CA THR A 203 6.72 -4.65 -7.59
C THR A 203 6.67 -3.71 -8.79
N LEU A 204 5.68 -3.89 -9.68
CA LEU A 204 5.49 -3.01 -10.83
C LEU A 204 5.10 -1.59 -10.38
N ILE A 205 4.26 -1.47 -9.36
CA ILE A 205 3.87 -0.17 -8.76
C ILE A 205 5.09 0.53 -8.18
N ASP A 206 5.92 -0.17 -7.42
CA ASP A 206 7.14 0.42 -6.85
C ASP A 206 8.10 0.95 -7.93
N GLU A 207 8.25 0.22 -9.04
CA GLU A 207 9.04 0.71 -10.17
C GLU A 207 8.39 1.90 -10.90
N LEU A 208 7.05 1.94 -11.00
CA LEU A 208 6.33 3.11 -11.53
C LEU A 208 6.52 4.34 -10.64
N VAL A 209 6.52 4.15 -9.32
CA VAL A 209 6.86 5.20 -8.34
C VAL A 209 8.29 5.69 -8.57
N LEU A 210 9.26 4.79 -8.78
CA LEU A 210 10.63 5.20 -9.12
C LEU A 210 10.69 6.07 -10.39
N ARG A 211 9.95 5.71 -11.45
CA ARG A 211 9.89 6.55 -12.68
C ARG A 211 9.25 7.90 -12.41
N TYR A 212 8.23 7.94 -11.56
CA TYR A 212 7.58 9.17 -11.14
C TYR A 212 8.55 10.09 -10.38
N LEU A 213 9.24 9.56 -9.38
CA LEU A 213 10.22 10.30 -8.57
C LEU A 213 11.40 10.80 -9.40
N SER A 214 11.84 10.01 -10.38
CA SER A 214 12.93 10.36 -11.30
C SER A 214 12.53 11.40 -12.36
N SER A 215 11.25 11.74 -12.47
CA SER A 215 10.79 12.78 -13.41
C SER A 215 11.00 14.18 -12.84
N GLU A 216 11.21 15.18 -13.72
CA GLU A 216 11.52 16.58 -13.37
C GLU A 216 10.43 17.30 -12.51
N GLY A 217 9.28 16.66 -12.26
CA GLY A 217 8.20 17.21 -11.46
C GLY A 217 8.47 17.16 -9.96
N LYS A 218 7.91 18.11 -9.21
CA LYS A 218 7.92 18.14 -7.73
C LYS A 218 6.61 17.66 -7.09
N GLY A 219 5.69 17.11 -7.88
CA GLY A 219 4.40 16.66 -7.38
C GLY A 219 4.52 15.44 -6.48
N ARG A 220 3.35 14.95 -6.04
CA ARG A 220 3.24 13.79 -5.16
C ARG A 220 2.43 12.66 -5.80
N ILE A 221 2.65 11.43 -5.34
CA ILE A 221 1.87 10.25 -5.73
C ILE A 221 1.27 9.58 -4.49
N ALA A 222 0.02 9.13 -4.61
CA ALA A 222 -0.64 8.32 -3.58
C ALA A 222 -0.79 6.87 -4.04
N ILE A 223 -0.68 5.93 -3.09
CA ILE A 223 -0.88 4.49 -3.31
C ILE A 223 -1.90 3.98 -2.30
N LEU A 224 -2.96 3.35 -2.79
CA LEU A 224 -3.94 2.65 -1.99
C LEU A 224 -3.83 1.15 -2.29
N SER A 225 -3.13 0.40 -1.44
CA SER A 225 -2.99 -1.05 -1.61
C SER A 225 -4.06 -1.82 -0.86
N HIS A 226 -4.36 -3.03 -1.33
CA HIS A 226 -5.33 -3.91 -0.70
C HIS A 226 -4.71 -5.29 -0.47
N ASP A 227 -4.80 -5.73 0.78
CA ASP A 227 -4.36 -7.06 1.22
C ASP A 227 -5.57 -7.91 1.65
N PRO A 228 -5.53 -9.24 1.41
CA PRO A 228 -6.62 -10.13 1.77
C PRO A 228 -6.77 -10.25 3.30
N SER A 229 -8.00 -10.31 3.78
CA SER A 229 -8.31 -10.50 5.20
C SER A 229 -9.67 -11.17 5.40
N VAL A 230 -9.85 -11.81 6.56
CA VAL A 230 -11.07 -12.51 6.95
C VAL A 230 -11.91 -11.62 7.88
N ILE A 231 -13.24 -11.73 7.80
CA ILE A 231 -14.12 -10.97 8.70
C ILE A 231 -13.94 -11.46 10.14
N GLY A 232 -13.66 -10.53 11.06
CA GLY A 232 -13.52 -10.83 12.49
C GLY A 232 -12.14 -11.31 12.90
N GLU A 233 -11.23 -11.52 11.94
CA GLU A 233 -9.81 -11.73 12.18
C GLU A 233 -9.02 -10.45 11.87
N GLY A 234 -7.75 -10.44 12.28
CA GLY A 234 -6.81 -9.41 11.88
C GLY A 234 -6.39 -9.55 10.41
N ALA A 235 -5.38 -8.81 10.03
CA ALA A 235 -4.82 -8.87 8.68
C ALA A 235 -3.30 -8.69 8.71
N LEU A 236 -2.57 -9.44 7.89
CA LEU A 236 -1.19 -9.10 7.56
C LEU A 236 -1.20 -8.21 6.32
N LEU A 237 -0.89 -6.93 6.51
CA LEU A 237 -0.80 -5.96 5.43
C LEU A 237 0.68 -5.85 5.04
N GLY A 238 1.07 -6.62 4.02
CA GLY A 238 2.47 -6.94 3.71
C GLY A 238 3.02 -6.25 2.48
N ASP A 239 2.17 -5.65 1.64
CA ASP A 239 2.61 -5.07 0.36
C ASP A 239 3.72 -4.02 0.54
N ARG A 240 3.60 -3.17 1.57
CA ARG A 240 4.60 -2.12 1.86
C ARG A 240 5.98 -2.70 2.16
N ALA A 241 6.09 -3.89 2.75
CA ALA A 241 7.39 -4.50 3.06
C ALA A 241 8.26 -4.69 1.80
N THR A 242 7.63 -4.85 0.63
CA THR A 242 8.33 -5.09 -0.63
C THR A 242 8.62 -3.81 -1.43
N MET A 243 8.00 -2.68 -1.07
CA MET A 243 8.12 -1.42 -1.80
C MET A 243 9.26 -0.56 -1.25
N ILE A 244 10.32 -0.37 -2.05
CA ILE A 244 11.50 0.41 -1.64
C ILE A 244 11.25 1.91 -1.85
N ASN A 245 10.66 2.27 -2.98
CA ASN A 245 10.48 3.66 -3.39
C ASN A 245 9.28 4.33 -2.71
N SER A 246 8.44 3.54 -2.03
CA SER A 246 7.34 4.03 -1.18
C SER A 246 7.78 4.90 0.00
N GLN A 247 9.07 4.91 0.32
CA GLN A 247 9.65 5.64 1.45
C GLN A 247 10.12 7.06 1.11
N ASP A 248 9.78 7.60 -0.06
CA ASP A 248 10.07 8.99 -0.41
C ASP A 248 8.97 9.92 0.15
N ASP A 249 9.34 11.14 0.59
CA ASP A 249 8.38 12.13 1.15
C ASP A 249 7.31 12.58 0.13
N ARG A 250 7.57 12.39 -1.16
CA ARG A 250 6.61 12.65 -2.24
C ARG A 250 5.61 11.50 -2.43
N VAL A 251 5.74 10.40 -1.70
CA VAL A 251 4.86 9.23 -1.79
C VAL A 251 4.02 9.11 -0.53
N PHE A 252 2.70 9.05 -0.70
CA PHE A 252 1.76 8.68 0.36
C PHE A 252 1.26 7.27 0.08
N MET A 253 1.33 6.37 1.07
CA MET A 253 0.78 5.01 0.90
C MET A 253 -0.15 4.63 2.05
N ARG A 254 -1.26 3.98 1.72
CA ARG A 254 -2.22 3.43 2.68
C ARG A 254 -2.56 1.99 2.29
N SER A 255 -2.41 1.06 3.24
CA SER A 255 -2.75 -0.35 3.10
C SER A 255 -4.12 -0.64 3.69
N MET A 256 -5.05 -1.16 2.90
CA MET A 256 -6.41 -1.47 3.32
C MET A 256 -6.65 -2.98 3.37
N ALA A 257 -7.40 -3.42 4.37
CA ALA A 257 -7.86 -4.81 4.47
C ALA A 257 -9.18 -4.99 3.68
N THR A 258 -9.32 -6.08 2.92
CA THR A 258 -10.59 -6.37 2.20
C THR A 258 -11.76 -6.75 3.11
N ARG A 259 -11.49 -7.15 4.35
CA ARG A 259 -12.47 -7.57 5.39
C ARG A 259 -13.49 -8.56 4.83
N GLY A 260 -12.99 -9.59 4.14
CA GLY A 260 -13.76 -10.68 3.53
C GLY A 260 -14.70 -10.27 2.38
N GLN A 261 -14.55 -9.07 1.81
CA GLN A 261 -15.32 -8.69 0.62
C GLN A 261 -14.82 -9.42 -0.64
N ALA A 262 -15.77 -9.91 -1.43
CA ALA A 262 -15.51 -10.39 -2.77
C ALA A 262 -15.13 -9.23 -3.71
N GLY A 263 -14.28 -9.50 -4.70
CA GLY A 263 -13.88 -8.52 -5.71
C GLY A 263 -12.55 -7.80 -5.44
N GLY A 264 -11.95 -8.02 -4.27
CA GLY A 264 -10.54 -7.69 -4.03
C GLY A 264 -10.22 -6.26 -3.61
N LEU A 265 -11.23 -5.49 -3.19
CA LEU A 265 -11.12 -4.13 -2.66
C LEU A 265 -11.84 -4.01 -1.31
N SER A 266 -11.48 -3.00 -0.53
CA SER A 266 -12.15 -2.67 0.73
C SER A 266 -13.52 -2.03 0.48
N PRO A 267 -14.52 -2.20 1.36
CA PRO A 267 -15.78 -1.45 1.27
C PRO A 267 -15.60 0.08 1.24
N ALA A 268 -14.55 0.57 1.91
CA ALA A 268 -14.25 2.00 2.05
C ALA A 268 -13.50 2.58 0.84
N THR A 269 -13.05 1.74 -0.10
CA THR A 269 -12.19 2.16 -1.21
C THR A 269 -12.77 3.32 -2.02
N HIS A 270 -14.06 3.33 -2.30
CA HIS A 270 -14.69 4.39 -3.09
C HIS A 270 -14.56 5.76 -2.42
N ASP A 271 -14.89 5.84 -1.13
CA ASP A 271 -14.86 7.09 -0.37
C ASP A 271 -13.41 7.53 -0.11
N CYS A 272 -12.49 6.58 0.15
CA CYS A 272 -11.06 6.86 0.26
C CYS A 272 -10.47 7.40 -1.04
N LEU A 273 -10.83 6.82 -2.19
CA LEU A 273 -10.43 7.34 -3.50
C LEU A 273 -10.99 8.73 -3.76
N ALA A 274 -12.24 9.01 -3.34
CA ALA A 274 -12.82 10.34 -3.49
C ALA A 274 -12.05 11.40 -2.68
N LEU A 275 -11.59 11.07 -1.48
CA LEU A 275 -10.72 11.95 -0.67
C LEU A 275 -9.35 12.16 -1.32
N LEU A 276 -8.71 11.09 -1.77
CA LEU A 276 -7.42 11.16 -2.47
C LEU A 276 -7.53 11.92 -3.79
N ALA A 277 -8.66 11.79 -4.48
CA ALA A 277 -8.94 12.50 -5.73
C ALA A 277 -9.13 14.02 -5.55
N GLN A 278 -9.31 14.49 -4.32
CA GLN A 278 -9.40 15.92 -3.98
C GLN A 278 -8.14 16.42 -3.28
N SER A 279 -7.15 15.54 -3.10
CA SER A 279 -5.86 15.86 -2.48
C SER A 279 -4.84 16.26 -3.55
N ASP A 280 -3.81 17.00 -3.14
CA ASP A 280 -2.76 17.52 -4.03
C ASP A 280 -1.73 16.45 -4.47
N PHE A 281 -2.22 15.46 -5.22
CA PHE A 281 -1.41 14.42 -5.87
C PHE A 281 -1.50 14.59 -7.39
N ASP A 282 -0.45 14.19 -8.11
CA ASP A 282 -0.51 14.07 -9.57
C ASP A 282 -1.21 12.75 -9.98
N TYR A 283 -0.94 11.69 -9.21
CA TYR A 283 -1.43 10.34 -9.47
C TYR A 283 -1.92 9.69 -8.18
N VAL A 284 -3.02 8.93 -8.28
CA VAL A 284 -3.48 8.02 -7.25
C VAL A 284 -3.48 6.61 -7.84
N ILE A 285 -2.61 5.75 -7.34
CA ILE A 285 -2.55 4.34 -7.72
C ILE A 285 -3.40 3.54 -6.75
N ILE A 286 -4.26 2.67 -7.27
CA ILE A 286 -4.97 1.67 -6.47
C ILE A 286 -4.61 0.26 -6.90
N GLU A 287 -4.10 -0.53 -5.96
CA GLU A 287 -3.81 -1.95 -6.14
C GLU A 287 -4.90 -2.80 -5.50
N THR A 288 -5.38 -3.81 -6.21
CA THR A 288 -6.27 -4.84 -5.66
C THR A 288 -5.46 -5.99 -5.05
N VAL A 289 -6.09 -6.78 -4.18
CA VAL A 289 -5.56 -8.14 -3.89
C VAL A 289 -5.44 -8.95 -5.18
N GLY A 290 -4.74 -10.08 -5.14
CA GLY A 290 -4.76 -11.06 -6.23
C GLY A 290 -6.21 -11.42 -6.61
N THR A 291 -6.67 -10.99 -7.78
CA THR A 291 -8.06 -11.18 -8.19
C THR A 291 -8.26 -12.48 -8.97
N GLY A 292 -9.42 -13.11 -8.76
CA GLY A 292 -9.90 -14.18 -9.63
C GLY A 292 -10.22 -13.68 -11.05
N GLN A 293 -10.37 -14.62 -11.98
CA GLN A 293 -10.54 -14.33 -13.42
C GLN A 293 -11.84 -13.57 -13.73
N GLU A 294 -12.86 -13.71 -12.89
CA GLU A 294 -14.19 -13.10 -13.06
C GLU A 294 -14.36 -11.74 -12.35
N ALA A 295 -13.35 -11.32 -11.57
CA ALA A 295 -13.46 -10.11 -10.76
C ALA A 295 -13.36 -8.84 -11.62
N MET A 296 -14.22 -7.86 -11.31
CA MET A 296 -14.26 -6.55 -11.97
C MET A 296 -14.12 -5.42 -10.93
N PRO A 297 -12.96 -5.32 -10.23
CA PRO A 297 -12.79 -4.49 -9.04
C PRO A 297 -13.14 -3.01 -9.27
N PHE A 298 -12.86 -2.48 -10.45
CA PHE A 298 -13.01 -1.06 -10.75
C PHE A 298 -14.31 -0.70 -11.49
N GLN A 299 -15.11 -1.68 -11.92
CA GLN A 299 -16.31 -1.42 -12.75
C GLN A 299 -17.35 -0.54 -12.04
N LYS A 300 -17.49 -0.70 -10.72
CA LYS A 300 -18.44 0.08 -9.91
C LYS A 300 -17.87 1.42 -9.45
N ASN A 301 -16.58 1.67 -9.68
CA ASN A 301 -15.87 2.83 -9.19
C ASN A 301 -15.69 3.81 -10.35
N GLY A 302 -16.66 4.70 -10.57
CA GLY A 302 -16.58 5.76 -11.58
C GLY A 302 -15.49 6.82 -11.37
N ILE A 303 -14.50 6.52 -10.51
CA ILE A 303 -13.37 7.36 -10.10
C ILE A 303 -12.08 6.90 -10.80
N VAL A 304 -11.96 5.63 -11.22
CA VAL A 304 -10.74 5.12 -11.86
C VAL A 304 -10.69 5.57 -13.31
N ASP A 305 -9.67 6.35 -13.69
CA ASP A 305 -9.50 6.91 -15.03
C ASP A 305 -8.84 5.93 -16.02
N LEU A 306 -7.98 5.04 -15.50
CA LEU A 306 -7.22 4.09 -16.30
C LEU A 306 -7.09 2.76 -15.55
N THR A 307 -7.44 1.66 -16.21
CA THR A 307 -7.29 0.31 -15.65
C THR A 307 -6.16 -0.46 -16.32
N VAL A 308 -5.26 -1.01 -15.50
CA VAL A 308 -4.13 -1.85 -15.92
C VAL A 308 -4.33 -3.27 -15.37
N LEU A 309 -4.37 -4.25 -16.27
CA LEU A 309 -4.36 -5.67 -15.91
C LEU A 309 -2.91 -6.18 -15.98
N VAL A 310 -2.38 -6.67 -14.87
CA VAL A 310 -1.04 -7.27 -14.80
C VAL A 310 -1.15 -8.79 -14.77
N MET A 311 -0.52 -9.47 -15.73
CA MET A 311 -0.51 -10.93 -15.85
C MET A 311 0.92 -11.45 -15.83
N ASN A 312 1.11 -12.70 -15.42
CA ASN A 312 2.33 -13.46 -15.66
C ASN A 312 2.20 -14.27 -16.96
N PRO A 313 3.30 -14.72 -17.58
CA PRO A 313 3.25 -15.52 -18.81
C PRO A 313 2.66 -16.92 -18.57
N ASP A 314 2.77 -17.42 -17.34
CA ASP A 314 2.26 -18.72 -16.93
C ASP A 314 0.81 -18.64 -16.45
N TYR A 315 -0.12 -18.39 -17.37
CA TYR A 315 -1.58 -18.40 -17.10
C TYR A 315 -2.24 -19.77 -17.37
N GLY A 316 -1.43 -20.80 -17.65
CA GLY A 316 -1.90 -22.17 -17.94
C GLY A 316 -2.18 -22.39 -19.43
N SER A 317 -3.43 -22.71 -19.77
CA SER A 317 -3.86 -22.97 -21.15
C SER A 317 -4.46 -21.73 -21.79
N ARG A 318 -4.44 -21.66 -23.12
CA ARG A 318 -5.07 -20.58 -23.89
C ARG A 318 -6.56 -20.37 -23.56
N LEU A 319 -7.27 -21.44 -23.19
CA LEU A 319 -8.68 -21.38 -22.76
C LEU A 319 -8.88 -20.60 -21.47
N GLN A 320 -7.85 -20.48 -20.61
CA GLN A 320 -7.92 -19.65 -19.40
C GLN A 320 -8.07 -18.17 -19.74
N LEU A 321 -7.46 -17.69 -20.84
CA LEU A 321 -7.58 -16.30 -21.28
C LEU A 321 -9.05 -15.93 -21.58
N GLN A 322 -9.85 -16.89 -22.07
CA GLN A 322 -11.27 -16.65 -22.37
C GLN A 322 -12.12 -16.39 -21.13
N LYS A 323 -11.63 -16.79 -19.94
CA LYS A 323 -12.34 -16.62 -18.67
C LYS A 323 -11.97 -15.32 -17.95
N ILE A 324 -10.91 -14.63 -18.39
CA ILE A 324 -10.42 -13.43 -17.72
C ILE A 324 -11.21 -12.23 -18.22
N VAL A 325 -12.24 -11.85 -17.46
CA VAL A 325 -13.13 -10.72 -17.78
C VAL A 325 -12.35 -9.41 -17.90
N MET A 326 -11.29 -9.26 -17.11
CA MET A 326 -10.45 -8.06 -17.17
C MET A 326 -9.75 -7.84 -18.51
N LEU A 327 -9.57 -8.87 -19.35
CA LEU A 327 -9.03 -8.70 -20.71
C LEU A 327 -10.00 -7.91 -21.59
N ASP A 328 -11.31 -7.92 -21.30
CA ASP A 328 -12.32 -7.15 -22.05
C ASP A 328 -12.44 -5.70 -21.56
N LEU A 329 -12.03 -5.45 -20.30
CA LEU A 329 -12.27 -4.19 -19.61
C LEU A 329 -11.04 -3.29 -19.49
N ALA A 330 -9.84 -3.87 -19.31
CA ALA A 330 -8.63 -3.10 -19.05
C ALA A 330 -8.20 -2.23 -20.24
N ASP A 331 -7.71 -1.03 -19.96
CA ASP A 331 -7.18 -0.13 -20.98
C ASP A 331 -5.76 -0.55 -21.42
N ILE A 332 -4.99 -1.05 -20.45
CA ILE A 332 -3.63 -1.56 -20.65
C ILE A 332 -3.54 -2.97 -20.06
N VAL A 333 -2.98 -3.89 -20.82
CA VAL A 333 -2.60 -5.23 -20.35
C VAL A 333 -1.09 -5.31 -20.29
N VAL A 334 -0.57 -5.74 -19.15
CA VAL A 334 0.85 -5.92 -18.90
C VAL A 334 1.13 -7.41 -18.76
N VAL A 335 2.01 -7.93 -19.60
CA VAL A 335 2.63 -9.23 -19.36
C VAL A 335 3.91 -8.93 -18.59
N ASN A 336 3.87 -9.13 -17.28
CA ASN A 336 5.03 -8.96 -16.42
C ASN A 336 5.83 -10.27 -16.33
N LYS A 337 7.07 -10.21 -15.88
CA LYS A 337 8.01 -11.35 -15.89
C LYS A 337 8.26 -11.87 -17.31
N SER A 338 8.36 -10.97 -18.28
CA SER A 338 8.60 -11.32 -19.69
C SER A 338 10.01 -11.87 -19.96
N ASP A 339 10.84 -12.04 -18.92
CA ASP A 339 12.07 -12.81 -18.92
C ASP A 339 11.85 -14.33 -18.87
N LEU A 340 10.65 -14.79 -18.51
CA LEU A 340 10.32 -16.22 -18.47
C LEU A 340 10.15 -16.82 -19.87
N GLN A 341 10.45 -18.12 -19.99
CA GLN A 341 10.50 -18.83 -21.28
C GLN A 341 9.20 -18.71 -22.11
N ARG A 342 8.04 -18.67 -21.45
CA ARG A 342 6.72 -18.58 -22.11
C ARG A 342 6.28 -17.17 -22.48
N ALA A 343 7.05 -16.13 -22.16
CA ALA A 343 6.68 -14.73 -22.36
C ALA A 343 6.25 -14.39 -23.80
N ARG A 344 7.05 -14.81 -24.80
CA ARG A 344 6.74 -14.53 -26.21
C ARG A 344 5.42 -15.15 -26.65
N THR A 345 5.21 -16.42 -26.32
CA THR A 345 3.96 -17.13 -26.63
C THR A 345 2.78 -16.49 -25.91
N ALA A 346 2.94 -16.16 -24.63
CA ALA A 346 1.93 -15.48 -23.82
C ALA A 346 1.53 -14.12 -24.45
N HIS A 347 2.50 -13.31 -24.85
CA HIS A 347 2.23 -12.04 -25.54
C HIS A 347 1.39 -12.26 -26.80
N THR A 348 1.79 -13.15 -27.71
CA THR A 348 1.03 -13.42 -28.94
C THR A 348 -0.39 -13.93 -28.66
N GLU A 349 -0.57 -14.83 -27.70
CA GLU A 349 -1.91 -15.35 -27.37
C GLU A 349 -2.81 -14.29 -26.74
N ILE A 350 -2.26 -13.42 -25.88
CA ILE A 350 -2.99 -12.31 -25.27
C ILE A 350 -3.32 -11.25 -26.33
N GLU A 351 -2.38 -10.90 -27.20
CA GLU A 351 -2.58 -9.96 -28.31
C GLU A 351 -3.74 -10.40 -29.21
N GLN A 352 -3.73 -11.65 -29.67
CA GLN A 352 -4.83 -12.23 -30.46
C GLN A 352 -6.16 -12.21 -29.72
N ARG A 353 -6.16 -12.36 -28.39
CA ARG A 353 -7.39 -12.26 -27.59
C ARG A 353 -7.90 -10.83 -27.47
N LEU A 354 -7.00 -9.84 -27.37
CA LEU A 354 -7.36 -8.43 -27.29
C LEU A 354 -7.89 -7.89 -28.63
N GLU A 355 -7.36 -8.36 -29.76
CA GLU A 355 -7.85 -8.00 -31.10
C GLU A 355 -9.34 -8.31 -31.29
N GLN A 356 -9.84 -9.37 -30.62
CA GLN A 356 -11.25 -9.76 -30.66
C GLN A 356 -12.18 -8.72 -30.02
N ASN A 357 -11.66 -7.89 -29.10
CA ASN A 357 -12.44 -6.87 -28.40
C ASN A 357 -12.74 -5.65 -29.26
N ARG A 358 -12.01 -5.45 -30.37
CA ARG A 358 -12.11 -4.27 -31.24
C ARG A 358 -11.99 -2.94 -30.46
N ARG A 359 -11.15 -2.92 -29.42
CA ARG A 359 -10.83 -1.75 -28.60
C ARG A 359 -9.37 -1.36 -28.80
N ALA A 360 -9.05 -0.08 -28.60
CA ALA A 360 -7.67 0.42 -28.65
C ALA A 360 -6.88 0.10 -27.37
N GLN A 361 -6.89 -1.16 -26.94
CA GLN A 361 -6.14 -1.63 -25.77
C GLN A 361 -4.64 -1.68 -26.07
N ARG A 362 -3.81 -1.45 -25.06
CA ARG A 362 -2.35 -1.53 -25.18
C ARG A 362 -1.84 -2.79 -24.49
N LEU A 363 -0.96 -3.53 -25.15
CA LEU A 363 -0.24 -4.67 -24.58
C LEU A 363 1.23 -4.28 -24.37
N ILE A 364 1.76 -4.50 -23.17
CA ILE A 364 3.13 -4.16 -22.80
C ILE A 364 3.79 -5.32 -22.07
N ASP A 365 4.97 -5.73 -22.54
CA ASP A 365 5.87 -6.61 -21.79
C ASP A 365 6.69 -5.82 -20.78
N THR A 366 6.79 -6.32 -19.55
CA THR A 366 7.64 -5.76 -18.48
C THR A 366 8.43 -6.84 -17.75
N VAL A 367 9.58 -6.43 -17.22
CA VAL A 367 10.30 -7.19 -16.19
C VAL A 367 10.49 -6.26 -15.00
N ALA A 368 9.50 -6.17 -14.11
CA ALA A 368 9.53 -5.22 -12.99
C ALA A 368 10.74 -5.41 -12.05
N LYS A 369 11.28 -6.63 -11.93
CA LYS A 369 12.49 -6.88 -11.11
C LYS A 369 13.79 -6.40 -11.77
N ARG A 370 13.76 -6.06 -13.06
CA ARG A 370 14.95 -5.60 -13.79
C ARG A 370 15.10 -4.09 -13.62
N HIS A 371 16.23 -3.67 -13.09
CA HIS A 371 16.55 -2.24 -13.00
C HIS A 371 16.49 -1.58 -14.38
N ARG A 372 15.79 -0.44 -14.47
CA ARG A 372 15.61 0.34 -15.72
C ARG A 372 15.02 -0.49 -16.87
N ASP A 373 14.07 -1.37 -16.57
CA ASP A 373 13.33 -2.08 -17.60
C ASP A 373 12.61 -1.11 -18.58
N PRO A 374 12.87 -1.20 -19.89
CA PRO A 374 12.24 -0.31 -20.88
C PRO A 374 10.74 -0.56 -21.06
N GLY A 375 10.26 -1.75 -20.68
CA GLY A 375 8.83 -2.06 -20.64
C GLY A 375 8.10 -1.21 -19.60
N VAL A 376 8.66 -1.14 -18.39
CA VAL A 376 8.14 -0.28 -17.33
C VAL A 376 8.19 1.20 -17.71
N ASP A 377 9.24 1.65 -18.40
CA ASP A 377 9.31 3.03 -18.91
C ASP A 377 8.15 3.33 -19.87
N ARG A 378 7.88 2.43 -20.83
CA ARG A 378 6.76 2.58 -21.77
C ARG A 378 5.41 2.58 -21.06
N LEU A 379 5.24 1.70 -20.06
CA LEU A 379 4.03 1.68 -19.24
C LEU A 379 3.83 3.02 -18.51
N PHE A 380 4.89 3.56 -17.91
CA PHE A 380 4.85 4.86 -17.25
C PHE A 380 4.51 6.01 -18.21
N ASP A 381 5.04 5.99 -19.44
CA ASP A 381 4.71 6.99 -20.46
C ASP A 381 3.21 6.95 -20.84
N LEU A 382 2.66 5.75 -21.02
CA LEU A 382 1.21 5.56 -21.29
C LEU A 382 0.34 6.06 -20.13
N ILE A 383 0.72 5.70 -18.89
CA ILE A 383 0.01 6.10 -17.67
C ILE A 383 0.12 7.61 -17.42
N SER A 384 1.24 8.25 -17.77
CA SER A 384 1.43 9.69 -17.64
C SER A 384 0.81 10.50 -18.79
N GLY A 385 0.29 9.83 -19.83
CA GLY A 385 -0.29 10.50 -21.00
C GLY A 385 0.76 11.21 -21.86
N LYS A 386 2.05 10.92 -21.67
CA LYS A 386 3.11 11.38 -22.56
C LYS A 386 2.96 10.63 -23.88
N SER A 387 2.66 11.35 -24.96
CA SER A 387 2.58 10.75 -26.29
C SER A 387 3.92 10.07 -26.62
N VAL A 388 3.86 8.78 -26.99
CA VAL A 388 5.02 7.93 -27.35
C VAL A 388 5.90 8.59 -28.41
N ALA A 389 5.34 9.47 -29.24
CA ALA A 389 6.06 10.25 -30.24
C ALA A 389 7.10 11.21 -29.66
N ALA A 390 6.88 11.79 -28.47
CA ALA A 390 7.80 12.75 -27.86
C ALA A 390 9.06 12.10 -27.26
N VAL A 391 8.98 10.81 -26.90
CA VAL A 391 10.07 10.06 -26.25
C VAL A 391 11.07 9.52 -27.26
N TYR A 392 10.60 9.08 -28.44
CA TYR A 392 11.47 8.73 -29.56
C TYR A 392 12.29 9.91 -30.07
N ASP A 393 11.69 11.11 -30.14
CA ASP A 393 12.38 12.31 -30.62
C ASP A 393 13.43 12.84 -29.63
N ARG A 394 13.20 12.69 -28.31
CA ARG A 394 14.19 13.05 -27.27
C ARG A 394 15.36 12.08 -27.21
N ARG A 395 15.14 10.76 -27.33
CA ARG A 395 16.24 9.77 -27.36
C ARG A 395 17.08 9.92 -28.63
N ASN A 396 16.48 10.16 -29.79
CA ASN A 396 17.22 10.39 -31.05
C ASN A 396 17.97 11.74 -31.07
N LYS A 397 17.46 12.80 -30.42
CA LYS A 397 18.20 14.06 -30.28
C LYS A 397 19.41 13.95 -29.36
N LYS A 398 19.39 13.06 -28.35
CA LYS A 398 20.55 12.80 -27.48
C LYS A 398 21.63 11.97 -28.20
N ILE A 399 21.22 10.99 -29.00
CA ILE A 399 22.13 10.14 -29.79
C ILE A 399 22.75 10.91 -30.97
N ARG A 400 22.07 11.93 -31.52
CA ARG A 400 22.62 12.81 -32.56
C ARG A 400 23.52 13.94 -32.04
N ARG A 401 23.69 14.06 -30.72
CA ARG A 401 24.52 15.08 -30.05
C ARG A 401 25.69 14.47 -29.26
N SER A 402 25.83 13.15 -29.28
CA SER A 402 27.05 12.40 -28.92
C SER A 402 27.70 11.91 -30.19
#